data_AF-C1E327-F1
#
_entry.id   AF-C1E327-F1
#
_cell.length_a   1.000
_cell.length_b   1.000
_cell.length_c   1.000
_cell.angle_alpha   90.00
_cell.angle_beta   90.00
_cell.angle_gamma   90.00
#
_symmetry.space_group_name_H-M   'P 1'
#
loop_
_entity.id
_entity.type
_entity.pdbx_description
1 polymer ?
#
loop_
_entity_poly.entity_id
_entity_poly.type
_entity_poly.pdbx_seq_one_letter_code
_entity_poly.pdbx_strand_id
1 'polypeptide(L)'
;MRAFDDGFRRAALATALCLAAAAVAAADHESSPTPESSTQPPPDPPSRFFPRATDVTAVATYALAVDADTSEQGGPRAGAHALVTALGTNSVPATVHFASHCGAETFYEGGATLPVDVGPVRSAAAWDGDVAWGTAQAPGVVVSGGALAPGVVTLRPGEDVLAAATAGPGPTFLFATWTAPSVVVKLQKDEHTGGLVRRGAITLPLGVDYVRASASRTDASTGRRRSLFATDTSPAVSNLLVSLLLLLLLLLLLLLLLLLL
;
A
#
# COMPACT_ATOMS: atom_id res chain seq x y z
N MET A 1 -21.56 17.59 -8.18
CA MET A 1 -20.49 17.04 -9.04
C MET A 1 -19.19 17.84 -9.02
N ARG A 2 -19.18 19.19 -9.10
CA ARG A 2 -17.92 19.97 -9.15
C ARG A 2 -17.05 19.92 -7.87
N ALA A 3 -17.65 19.88 -6.67
CA ALA A 3 -16.89 19.81 -5.41
C ALA A 3 -16.16 18.47 -5.18
N PHE A 4 -16.60 17.39 -5.86
CA PHE A 4 -16.00 16.05 -5.76
C PHE A 4 -14.74 15.91 -6.63
N ASP A 5 -14.75 16.56 -7.80
CA ASP A 5 -13.57 16.67 -8.66
C ASP A 5 -12.43 17.41 -7.96
N ASP A 6 -12.74 18.47 -7.22
CA ASP A 6 -11.72 19.27 -6.53
C ASP A 6 -11.07 18.53 -5.36
N GLY A 7 -11.85 17.75 -4.58
CA GLY A 7 -11.32 16.96 -3.47
C GLY A 7 -10.44 15.79 -3.93
N PHE A 8 -10.90 15.05 -4.95
CA PHE A 8 -10.12 13.95 -5.52
C PHE A 8 -8.88 14.45 -6.25
N ARG A 9 -8.98 15.54 -7.02
CA ARG A 9 -7.82 16.18 -7.64
C ARG A 9 -6.83 16.67 -6.61
N ARG A 10 -7.26 17.25 -5.49
CA ARG A 10 -6.36 17.69 -4.40
C ARG A 10 -5.67 16.53 -3.68
N ALA A 11 -6.39 15.44 -3.41
CA ALA A 11 -5.79 14.25 -2.79
C ALA A 11 -4.80 13.56 -3.75
N ALA A 12 -5.19 13.39 -5.03
CA ALA A 12 -4.31 12.87 -6.06
C ALA A 12 -3.12 13.79 -6.35
N LEU A 13 -3.31 15.12 -6.33
CA LEU A 13 -2.22 16.12 -6.42
C LEU A 13 -1.32 16.07 -5.20
N ALA A 14 -1.85 15.91 -3.98
CA ALA A 14 -1.04 15.81 -2.78
C ALA A 14 -0.17 14.54 -2.82
N THR A 15 -0.76 13.40 -3.17
CA THR A 15 -0.02 12.14 -3.35
C THR A 15 0.99 12.24 -4.50
N ALA A 16 0.60 12.82 -5.65
CA ALA A 16 1.50 13.02 -6.78
C ALA A 16 2.60 14.06 -6.50
N LEU A 17 2.35 15.11 -5.73
CA LEU A 17 3.36 16.07 -5.29
C LEU A 17 4.32 15.43 -4.31
N CYS A 18 3.85 14.60 -3.37
CA CYS A 18 4.73 13.85 -2.47
C CYS A 18 5.65 12.90 -3.27
N LEU A 19 5.12 12.23 -4.29
CA LEU A 19 5.89 11.36 -5.18
C LEU A 19 6.85 12.15 -6.12
N ALA A 20 6.43 13.31 -6.64
CA ALA A 20 7.23 14.12 -7.54
C ALA A 20 8.33 14.91 -6.80
N ALA A 21 8.04 15.46 -5.62
CA ALA A 21 9.04 16.13 -4.77
C ALA A 21 10.12 15.14 -4.30
N ALA A 22 9.74 13.89 -4.01
CA ALA A 22 10.69 12.83 -3.73
C ALA A 22 11.64 12.51 -4.91
N ALA A 23 11.14 12.62 -6.15
CA ALA A 23 11.93 12.38 -7.36
C ALA A 23 12.87 13.56 -7.71
N VAL A 24 12.43 14.81 -7.48
CA VAL A 24 13.25 16.01 -7.76
C VAL A 24 14.34 16.23 -6.70
N ALA A 25 14.05 15.97 -5.42
CA ALA A 25 15.07 16.04 -4.37
C ALA A 25 16.19 14.99 -4.54
N ALA A 26 15.93 13.90 -5.28
CA ALA A 26 16.94 12.91 -5.63
C ALA A 26 17.83 13.35 -6.82
N ALA A 27 17.43 14.36 -7.59
CA ALA A 27 18.16 14.84 -8.77
C ALA A 27 19.08 16.05 -8.50
N ASP A 28 18.81 16.84 -7.46
CA ASP A 28 19.51 18.12 -7.21
C ASP A 28 20.70 18.06 -6.23
N HIS A 29 21.17 16.87 -5.83
CA HIS A 29 22.29 16.73 -4.88
C HIS A 29 23.55 16.08 -5.46
N GLU A 30 24.05 16.63 -6.58
CA GLU A 30 25.46 16.57 -6.98
C GLU A 30 26.11 17.96 -6.92
N SER A 31 26.14 18.57 -5.73
CA SER A 31 27.07 19.68 -5.47
C SER A 31 27.19 19.90 -3.98
N SER A 32 28.30 19.43 -3.41
CA SER A 32 28.72 19.70 -2.04
C SER A 32 29.23 21.14 -1.91
N PRO A 33 28.95 21.81 -0.78
CA PRO A 33 29.91 22.73 -0.21
C PRO A 33 30.36 22.29 1.20
N THR A 34 31.62 22.61 1.45
CA THR A 34 32.44 22.47 2.66
C THR A 34 31.81 23.12 3.91
N PRO A 35 32.18 22.71 5.14
CA PRO A 35 31.50 23.16 6.36
C PRO A 35 32.12 24.47 6.88
N GLU A 36 31.27 25.45 7.18
CA GLU A 36 31.62 26.58 8.05
C GLU A 36 31.11 26.34 9.48
N SER A 37 31.99 26.69 10.42
CA SER A 37 31.78 26.73 11.87
C SER A 37 30.86 27.89 12.24
N SER A 38 29.92 27.69 13.18
CA SER A 38 29.63 28.62 14.30
C SER A 38 28.28 28.34 14.99
N THR A 39 28.31 28.45 16.32
CA THR A 39 27.21 28.83 17.25
C THR A 39 25.95 27.96 17.25
N GLN A 40 25.83 27.16 18.31
CA GLN A 40 24.67 26.31 18.61
C GLN A 40 23.46 27.16 19.01
N PRO A 41 22.35 27.14 18.24
CA PRO A 41 21.07 27.73 18.65
C PRO A 41 20.44 26.92 19.81
N PRO A 42 19.45 27.47 20.52
CA PRO A 42 18.69 26.70 21.52
C PRO A 42 18.10 25.44 20.88
N PRO A 43 17.91 24.35 21.64
CA PRO A 43 17.42 23.09 21.10
C PRO A 43 16.06 23.34 20.43
N ASP A 44 16.01 23.11 19.12
CA ASP A 44 14.78 23.13 18.36
C ASP A 44 13.75 22.21 19.03
N PRO A 45 12.44 22.53 18.97
CA PRO A 45 11.40 21.56 19.32
C PRO A 45 11.67 20.27 18.53
N PRO A 46 11.35 19.08 19.10
CA PRO A 46 11.69 17.80 18.48
C PRO A 46 11.31 17.83 17.01
N SER A 47 12.32 17.80 16.16
CA SER A 47 12.14 17.93 14.73
C SER A 47 11.24 16.80 14.26
N ARG A 48 10.17 17.19 13.56
CA ARG A 48 9.21 16.30 12.90
C ARG A 48 9.99 15.48 11.88
N PHE A 49 10.42 14.29 12.26
CA PHE A 49 11.23 13.42 11.42
C PHE A 49 10.31 12.53 10.61
N PHE A 50 9.83 13.06 9.49
CA PHE A 50 9.29 12.19 8.46
C PHE A 50 10.41 11.27 7.94
N PRO A 51 10.12 9.98 7.72
CA PRO A 51 11.05 9.10 7.04
C PRO A 51 11.40 9.72 5.68
N ARG A 52 12.66 9.59 5.24
CA ARG A 52 13.03 10.06 3.91
C ARG A 52 12.18 9.31 2.90
N ALA A 53 11.86 9.94 1.76
CA ALA A 53 11.04 9.29 0.75
C ALA A 53 11.62 7.94 0.27
N THR A 54 12.94 7.77 0.32
CA THR A 54 13.65 6.52 0.05
C THR A 54 13.36 5.39 1.04
N ASP A 55 12.93 5.75 2.24
CA ASP A 55 12.72 4.83 3.36
C ASP A 55 11.27 4.35 3.42
N VAL A 56 10.35 5.03 2.72
CA VAL A 56 8.92 4.71 2.65
C VAL A 56 8.67 3.68 1.55
N THR A 57 8.09 2.54 1.91
CA THR A 57 7.82 1.44 0.98
C THR A 57 6.38 1.05 0.84
N ALA A 58 5.55 1.49 1.76
CA ALA A 58 4.12 1.27 1.71
C ALA A 58 3.40 2.53 2.10
N VAL A 59 2.33 2.84 1.37
CA VAL A 59 1.43 3.92 1.69
C VAL A 59 0.02 3.36 1.73
N ALA A 60 -0.70 3.59 2.83
CA ALA A 60 -2.14 3.36 2.91
C ALA A 60 -2.83 4.64 3.34
N THR A 61 -3.87 5.04 2.61
CA THR A 61 -4.63 6.24 2.90
C THR A 61 -6.09 5.88 3.13
N TYR A 62 -6.68 6.38 4.21
CA TYR A 62 -8.08 6.18 4.56
C TYR A 62 -8.67 7.41 5.24
N ALA A 63 -9.98 7.59 5.10
CA ALA A 63 -10.70 8.60 5.86
C ALA A 63 -11.19 7.98 7.17
N LEU A 64 -10.79 8.55 8.31
CA LEU A 64 -11.44 8.36 9.59
C LEU A 64 -12.61 9.34 9.70
N ALA A 65 -13.78 8.87 10.09
CA ALA A 65 -14.78 9.76 10.65
C ALA A 65 -14.31 10.14 12.07
N VAL A 66 -14.02 11.42 12.29
CA VAL A 66 -13.82 11.91 13.65
C VAL A 66 -15.20 12.26 14.18
N ASP A 67 -15.67 11.50 15.17
CA ASP A 67 -16.86 11.89 15.90
C ASP A 67 -16.58 13.26 16.54
N ALA A 68 -17.35 14.26 16.12
CA ALA A 68 -17.30 15.58 16.69
C ALA A 68 -18.00 15.56 18.04
N ASP A 69 -17.38 14.91 19.03
CA ASP A 69 -17.89 14.97 20.39
C ASP A 69 -17.73 16.40 20.93
N THR A 70 -18.87 16.97 21.30
CA THR A 70 -19.06 18.19 22.11
C THR A 70 -18.78 19.55 21.45
N SER A 71 -19.72 20.01 20.63
CA SER A 71 -20.23 21.37 20.84
C SER A 71 -21.74 21.34 20.82
N GLU A 72 -22.34 21.60 21.98
CA GLU A 72 -23.75 21.97 22.07
C GLU A 72 -24.06 23.05 21.03
N GLN A 73 -25.28 22.99 20.48
CA GLN A 73 -25.92 23.96 19.58
C GLN A 73 -25.86 23.64 18.06
N GLY A 74 -26.79 22.78 17.66
CA GLY A 74 -27.80 23.17 16.66
C GLY A 74 -27.37 23.24 15.19
N GLY A 75 -27.13 22.08 14.57
CA GLY A 75 -27.13 21.92 13.11
C GLY A 75 -26.43 20.63 12.67
N PRO A 76 -26.80 20.01 11.53
CA PRO A 76 -26.12 18.82 11.03
C PRO A 76 -24.73 19.22 10.53
N ARG A 77 -23.75 19.25 11.44
CA ARG A 77 -22.35 19.42 11.07
C ARG A 77 -21.86 18.09 10.52
N ALA A 78 -21.55 18.10 9.22
CA ALA A 78 -20.84 17.02 8.55
C ALA A 78 -19.60 16.65 9.38
N GLY A 79 -19.50 15.38 9.81
CA GLY A 79 -18.37 14.89 10.58
C GLY A 79 -17.05 15.23 9.88
N ALA A 80 -16.09 15.75 10.64
CA ALA A 80 -14.78 16.05 10.09
C ALA A 80 -14.11 14.72 9.72
N HIS A 81 -13.95 14.46 8.43
CA HIS A 81 -13.19 13.32 7.98
C HIS A 81 -11.70 13.64 8.10
N ALA A 82 -10.99 12.92 8.95
CA ALA A 82 -9.55 12.95 9.04
C ALA A 82 -8.97 12.02 7.99
N LEU A 83 -8.25 12.54 6.99
CA LEU A 83 -7.54 11.67 6.06
C LEU A 83 -6.27 11.18 6.74
N VAL A 84 -6.23 9.92 7.14
CA VAL A 84 -5.02 9.29 7.70
C VAL A 84 -4.29 8.54 6.62
N THR A 85 -3.04 8.94 6.41
CA THR A 85 -2.06 8.20 5.62
C THR A 85 -1.09 7.52 6.56
N ALA A 86 -0.80 6.25 6.31
CA ALA A 86 0.21 5.51 7.02
C ALA A 86 1.33 5.11 6.07
N LEU A 87 2.55 5.35 6.52
CA LEU A 87 3.79 5.17 5.80
C LEU A 87 4.59 4.08 6.48
N GLY A 88 4.73 2.94 5.82
CA GLY A 88 5.57 1.84 6.30
C GLY A 88 7.01 2.03 5.85
N THR A 89 7.96 1.73 6.73
CA THR A 89 9.39 1.83 6.42
C THR A 89 10.01 0.51 5.96
N ASN A 90 11.16 0.64 5.29
CA ASN A 90 12.03 -0.47 4.90
C ASN A 90 12.92 -1.05 6.01
N SER A 91 12.86 -0.49 7.22
CA SER A 91 13.70 -0.90 8.35
C SER A 91 13.17 -2.19 9.01
N VAL A 92 14.03 -2.91 9.72
CA VAL A 92 13.64 -4.02 10.62
C VAL A 92 14.17 -3.71 12.03
N PRO A 93 13.32 -3.65 13.07
CA PRO A 93 11.86 -3.76 13.00
C PRO A 93 11.25 -2.63 12.15
N ALA A 94 10.17 -2.97 11.44
CA ALA A 94 9.49 -1.99 10.60
C ALA A 94 8.75 -0.98 11.47
N THR A 95 8.79 0.29 11.06
CA THR A 95 8.06 1.35 11.72
C THR A 95 6.96 1.85 10.78
N VAL A 96 5.77 2.03 11.32
CA VAL A 96 4.66 2.65 10.60
C VAL A 96 4.47 4.04 11.15
N HIS A 97 4.58 5.06 10.30
CA HIS A 97 4.30 6.45 10.64
C HIS A 97 2.91 6.82 10.17
N PHE A 98 2.11 7.44 11.02
CA PHE A 98 0.79 7.96 10.68
C PHE A 98 0.87 9.47 10.47
N ALA A 99 0.30 9.94 9.39
CA ALA A 99 0.07 11.34 9.09
C ALA A 99 -1.42 11.53 8.85
N SER A 100 -2.10 12.23 9.75
CA SER A 100 -3.49 12.64 9.55
C SER A 100 -3.58 14.08 9.09
N HIS A 101 -4.41 14.37 8.09
CA HIS A 101 -4.81 15.75 7.76
C HIS A 101 -6.23 16.00 8.28
N CYS A 102 -6.34 16.83 9.32
CA CYS A 102 -7.61 17.33 9.85
C CYS A 102 -7.64 18.86 9.69
N GLY A 103 -8.54 19.39 8.85
CA GLY A 103 -8.66 20.84 8.66
C GLY A 103 -7.41 21.48 8.05
N ALA A 104 -7.22 22.79 8.24
CA ALA A 104 -6.16 23.54 7.56
C ALA A 104 -4.74 23.28 8.09
N GLU A 105 -4.58 22.83 9.35
CA GLU A 105 -3.27 22.92 10.02
C GLU A 105 -2.86 21.72 10.89
N THR A 106 -3.69 20.68 11.06
CA THR A 106 -3.35 19.61 11.99
C THR A 106 -2.79 18.39 11.27
N PHE A 107 -1.48 18.20 11.39
CA PHE A 107 -0.76 16.95 11.11
C PHE A 107 -0.62 16.18 12.43
N TYR A 108 -1.37 15.10 12.61
CA TYR A 108 -1.09 14.16 13.71
C TYR A 108 0.00 13.20 13.25
N GLU A 109 1.11 13.16 13.99
CA GLU A 109 2.25 12.28 13.76
C GLU A 109 2.31 11.24 14.89
N GLY A 110 2.14 9.97 14.54
CA GLY A 110 2.23 8.84 15.46
C GLY A 110 3.01 7.71 14.83
N GLY A 111 3.54 6.79 15.64
CA GLY A 111 4.36 5.67 15.18
C GLY A 111 3.95 4.34 15.81
N ALA A 112 4.05 3.24 15.07
CA ALA A 112 3.98 1.90 15.62
C ALA A 112 5.17 1.06 15.11
N THR A 113 5.90 0.43 16.03
CA THR A 113 6.93 -0.54 15.69
C THR A 113 6.28 -1.91 15.54
N LEU A 114 6.49 -2.55 14.39
CA LEU A 114 6.01 -3.91 14.13
C LEU A 114 6.90 -4.94 14.85
N PRO A 115 6.41 -6.18 15.06
CA PRO A 115 7.20 -7.25 15.66
C PRO A 115 8.57 -7.45 14.96
N VAL A 116 9.59 -7.83 15.73
CA VAL A 116 10.98 -7.96 15.22
C VAL A 116 11.17 -9.07 14.19
N ASP A 117 10.23 -10.02 14.13
CA ASP A 117 10.21 -11.16 13.22
C ASP A 117 9.43 -10.88 11.93
N VAL A 118 8.91 -9.65 11.75
CA VAL A 118 8.30 -9.22 10.50
C VAL A 118 9.22 -8.30 9.72
N GLY A 119 9.26 -8.52 8.42
CA GLY A 119 10.02 -7.75 7.46
C GLY A 119 9.38 -6.39 7.18
N PRO A 120 9.99 -5.64 6.24
CA PRO A 120 9.51 -4.34 5.82
C PRO A 120 8.04 -4.31 5.45
N VAL A 121 7.35 -3.19 5.67
CA VAL A 121 5.97 -3.06 5.20
C VAL A 121 5.97 -2.78 3.71
N ARG A 122 5.15 -3.50 2.95
CA ARG A 122 5.03 -3.38 1.49
C ARG A 122 3.71 -2.82 1.00
N SER A 123 2.64 -3.11 1.71
CA SER A 123 1.32 -2.59 1.38
C SER A 123 0.47 -2.49 2.64
N ALA A 124 -0.59 -1.70 2.58
CA ALA A 124 -1.52 -1.64 3.68
C ALA A 124 -2.94 -1.28 3.23
N ALA A 125 -3.90 -1.64 4.05
CA ALA A 125 -5.31 -1.39 3.82
C ALA A 125 -5.98 -1.03 5.14
N ALA A 126 -6.91 -0.07 5.10
CA ALA A 126 -7.56 0.44 6.30
C ALA A 126 -9.08 0.60 6.13
N TRP A 127 -9.81 0.25 7.18
CA TRP A 127 -11.26 0.31 7.30
C TRP A 127 -11.64 0.94 8.63
N ASP A 128 -12.17 2.17 8.62
CA ASP A 128 -12.77 2.83 9.79
C ASP A 128 -11.96 2.66 11.10
N GLY A 129 -10.64 2.86 11.03
CA GLY A 129 -9.73 2.72 12.17
C GLY A 129 -9.07 1.34 12.34
N ASP A 130 -9.60 0.29 11.71
CA ASP A 130 -8.91 -0.99 11.57
C ASP A 130 -7.87 -0.90 10.44
N VAL A 131 -6.65 -1.40 10.68
CA VAL A 131 -5.58 -1.34 9.68
C VAL A 131 -4.81 -2.65 9.58
N ALA A 132 -4.52 -3.10 8.37
CA ALA A 132 -3.75 -4.31 8.13
C ALA A 132 -2.51 -4.01 7.26
N TRP A 133 -1.33 -4.40 7.74
CA TRP A 133 -0.03 -4.17 7.11
C TRP A 133 0.48 -5.46 6.47
N GLY A 134 0.64 -5.48 5.15
CA GLY A 134 1.27 -6.57 4.44
C GLY A 134 2.77 -6.36 4.29
N THR A 135 3.58 -7.35 4.62
CA THR A 135 5.05 -7.24 4.67
C THR A 135 5.77 -7.86 3.47
N ALA A 136 6.96 -7.36 3.19
CA ALA A 136 7.89 -7.80 2.16
C ALA A 136 8.74 -8.98 2.65
N GLN A 137 8.11 -10.13 2.88
CA GLN A 137 8.80 -11.38 3.19
C GLN A 137 8.11 -12.57 2.56
N ALA A 138 8.80 -13.71 2.52
CA ALA A 138 8.32 -14.94 1.92
C ALA A 138 8.32 -16.08 2.97
N PRO A 139 7.17 -16.68 3.30
CA PRO A 139 5.82 -16.31 2.87
C PRO A 139 5.39 -14.94 3.41
N GLY A 140 4.48 -14.25 2.70
CA GLY A 140 3.95 -12.97 3.13
C GLY A 140 3.33 -13.01 4.52
N VAL A 141 3.47 -11.94 5.31
CA VAL A 141 2.81 -11.78 6.61
C VAL A 141 1.94 -10.54 6.59
N VAL A 142 0.76 -10.65 7.20
CA VAL A 142 -0.13 -9.52 7.47
C VAL A 142 -0.17 -9.25 8.97
N VAL A 143 0.12 -8.02 9.38
CA VAL A 143 0.13 -7.58 10.77
C VAL A 143 -1.10 -6.72 11.04
N SER A 144 -1.81 -7.02 12.12
CA SER A 144 -2.93 -6.19 12.61
C SER A 144 -2.42 -4.86 13.15
N GLY A 145 -3.20 -3.80 12.94
CA GLY A 145 -2.96 -2.47 13.49
C GLY A 145 -4.25 -1.67 13.64
N GLY A 146 -4.12 -0.45 14.18
CA GLY A 146 -5.27 0.39 14.50
C GLY A 146 -6.14 -0.25 15.59
N ALA A 147 -7.44 -0.35 15.34
CA ALA A 147 -8.42 -0.93 16.27
C ALA A 147 -8.57 -2.46 16.19
N LEU A 148 -7.78 -3.15 15.35
CA LEU A 148 -7.76 -4.61 15.30
C LEU A 148 -7.04 -5.17 16.52
N ALA A 149 -7.48 -6.35 16.98
CA ALA A 149 -6.76 -7.08 18.01
C ALA A 149 -5.32 -7.39 17.52
N PRO A 150 -4.29 -7.17 18.35
CA PRO A 150 -2.90 -7.45 17.98
C PRO A 150 -2.73 -8.88 17.50
N GLY A 151 -2.03 -9.06 16.38
CA GLY A 151 -1.81 -10.38 15.80
C GLY A 151 -1.11 -10.33 14.45
N VAL A 152 -0.66 -11.51 14.03
CA VAL A 152 -0.02 -11.73 12.72
C VAL A 152 -0.70 -12.88 12.02
N VAL A 153 -0.86 -12.75 10.70
CA VAL A 153 -1.38 -13.81 9.82
C VAL A 153 -0.31 -14.12 8.79
N THR A 154 0.32 -15.28 8.93
CA THR A 154 1.23 -15.81 7.90
C THR A 154 0.43 -16.38 6.75
N LEU A 155 0.73 -15.91 5.54
CA LEU A 155 0.12 -16.39 4.32
C LEU A 155 0.72 -17.74 3.90
N ARG A 156 0.13 -18.37 2.88
CA ARG A 156 0.63 -19.67 2.41
C ARG A 156 1.97 -19.48 1.67
N PRO A 157 2.80 -20.53 1.57
CA PRO A 157 3.99 -20.50 0.72
C PRO A 157 3.66 -20.00 -0.70
N GLY A 158 4.44 -19.04 -1.19
CA GLY A 158 4.23 -18.38 -2.47
C GLY A 158 3.25 -17.19 -2.44
N GLU A 159 2.50 -16.96 -1.36
CA GLU A 159 1.60 -15.79 -1.28
C GLU A 159 2.33 -14.56 -0.73
N ASP A 160 3.28 -14.04 -1.51
CA ASP A 160 4.10 -12.89 -1.10
C ASP A 160 3.33 -11.59 -1.37
N VAL A 161 3.12 -10.78 -0.33
CA VAL A 161 2.24 -9.61 -0.44
C VAL A 161 2.85 -8.54 -1.34
N LEU A 162 2.01 -7.92 -2.18
CA LEU A 162 2.39 -6.83 -3.05
C LEU A 162 1.48 -5.60 -2.91
N ALA A 163 0.17 -5.80 -2.94
CA ALA A 163 -0.80 -4.71 -2.90
C ALA A 163 -1.95 -5.06 -1.95
N ALA A 164 -2.56 -4.04 -1.34
CA ALA A 164 -3.61 -4.22 -0.35
C ALA A 164 -4.81 -3.31 -0.61
N ALA A 165 -6.02 -3.81 -0.38
CA ALA A 165 -7.27 -3.06 -0.55
C ALA A 165 -8.31 -3.42 0.52
N THR A 166 -9.42 -2.71 0.53
CA THR A 166 -10.60 -3.04 1.34
C THR A 166 -11.83 -3.28 0.48
N ALA A 167 -12.72 -4.18 0.93
CA ALA A 167 -13.92 -4.56 0.19
C ALA A 167 -15.09 -4.90 1.11
N GLY A 168 -16.30 -4.97 0.55
CA GLY A 168 -17.47 -5.51 1.25
C GLY A 168 -18.21 -4.47 2.11
N PRO A 169 -19.11 -4.92 3.01
CA PRO A 169 -19.88 -4.06 3.91
C PRO A 169 -19.24 -3.86 5.30
N GLY A 170 -18.13 -4.52 5.59
CA GLY A 170 -17.43 -4.45 6.88
C GLY A 170 -15.93 -4.73 6.73
N PRO A 171 -15.14 -4.67 7.82
CA PRO A 171 -13.68 -4.69 7.81
C PRO A 171 -13.10 -5.96 7.17
N THR A 172 -12.91 -5.89 5.85
CA THR A 172 -12.34 -6.92 5.00
C THR A 172 -11.16 -6.33 4.25
N PHE A 173 -10.05 -7.03 4.31
CA PHE A 173 -8.78 -6.65 3.74
C PHE A 173 -8.41 -7.67 2.66
N LEU A 174 -8.06 -7.16 1.48
CA LEU A 174 -7.67 -7.96 0.33
C LEU A 174 -6.18 -7.74 0.10
N PHE A 175 -5.40 -8.81 0.04
CA PHE A 175 -3.97 -8.76 -0.23
C PHE A 175 -3.68 -9.51 -1.52
N ALA A 176 -3.22 -8.78 -2.53
CA ALA A 176 -2.80 -9.33 -3.79
C ALA A 176 -1.32 -9.76 -3.71
N THR A 177 -1.03 -10.95 -4.25
CA THR A 177 0.28 -11.57 -4.18
C THR A 177 1.15 -11.28 -5.40
N TRP A 178 2.47 -11.38 -5.23
CA TRP A 178 3.46 -11.40 -6.30
C TRP A 178 3.61 -12.83 -6.85
N THR A 179 2.58 -13.34 -7.53
CA THR A 179 2.64 -14.66 -8.20
C THR A 179 2.02 -14.62 -9.57
N ALA A 180 2.45 -15.51 -10.46
CA ALA A 180 1.79 -15.75 -11.74
C ALA A 180 1.13 -17.14 -11.73
N PRO A 181 -0.22 -17.25 -11.78
CA PRO A 181 -1.19 -16.16 -11.70
C PRO A 181 -1.23 -15.53 -10.29
N SER A 182 -1.63 -14.26 -10.23
CA SER A 182 -1.73 -13.55 -8.95
C SER A 182 -2.90 -14.09 -8.12
N VAL A 183 -2.77 -14.06 -6.81
CA VAL A 183 -3.81 -14.47 -5.87
C VAL A 183 -4.23 -13.26 -5.05
N VAL A 184 -5.53 -13.08 -4.87
CA VAL A 184 -6.09 -12.09 -3.93
C VAL A 184 -6.58 -12.83 -2.70
N VAL A 185 -5.83 -12.72 -1.61
CA VAL A 185 -6.17 -13.31 -0.32
C VAL A 185 -7.12 -12.39 0.43
N LYS A 186 -8.24 -12.95 0.92
CA LYS A 186 -9.23 -12.24 1.73
C LYS A 186 -9.00 -12.53 3.21
N LEU A 187 -8.69 -11.49 3.95
CA LEU A 187 -8.71 -11.47 5.41
C LEU A 187 -9.92 -10.64 5.88
N GLN A 188 -10.52 -11.02 6.98
CA GLN A 188 -11.65 -10.30 7.57
C GLN A 188 -11.46 -10.22 9.06
N LYS A 189 -11.89 -9.11 9.67
CA LYS A 189 -11.99 -9.03 11.12
C LYS A 189 -12.97 -10.08 11.61
N ASP A 190 -12.56 -10.84 12.60
CA ASP A 190 -13.43 -11.73 13.34
C ASP A 190 -14.19 -10.91 14.40
N GLU A 191 -15.51 -11.01 14.42
CA GLU A 191 -16.35 -10.18 15.30
C GLU A 191 -16.20 -10.54 16.77
N HIS A 192 -15.83 -11.79 17.08
CA HIS A 192 -15.71 -12.25 18.45
C HIS A 192 -14.35 -11.92 19.06
N THR A 193 -13.28 -12.15 18.30
CA THR A 193 -11.90 -11.97 18.76
C THR A 193 -11.33 -10.60 18.42
N GLY A 194 -11.94 -9.87 17.48
CA GLY A 194 -11.41 -8.62 16.93
C GLY A 194 -10.15 -8.78 16.07
N GLY A 195 -9.64 -10.01 15.91
CA GLY A 195 -8.44 -10.33 15.15
C GLY A 195 -8.71 -10.56 13.66
N LEU A 196 -7.65 -10.63 12.86
CA LEU A 196 -7.76 -10.97 11.45
C LEU A 196 -7.82 -12.47 11.25
N VAL A 197 -8.78 -12.92 10.44
CA VAL A 197 -8.90 -14.31 10.02
C VAL A 197 -8.96 -14.42 8.51
N ARG A 198 -8.27 -15.43 7.97
CA ARG A 198 -8.34 -15.76 6.55
C ARG A 198 -9.70 -16.34 6.22
N ARG A 199 -10.40 -15.74 5.25
CA ARG A 199 -11.73 -16.18 4.80
C ARG A 199 -11.71 -16.86 3.44
N GLY A 200 -10.70 -16.58 2.62
CA GLY A 200 -10.60 -17.19 1.30
C GLY A 200 -9.49 -16.58 0.47
N ALA A 201 -9.38 -17.05 -0.77
CA ALA A 201 -8.50 -16.48 -1.77
C ALA A 201 -9.11 -16.71 -3.16
N ILE A 202 -8.82 -15.80 -4.09
CA ILE A 202 -9.22 -15.92 -5.49
C ILE A 202 -7.95 -15.86 -6.34
N THR A 203 -7.75 -16.87 -7.18
CA THR A 203 -6.72 -16.85 -8.21
C THR A 203 -7.22 -16.01 -9.38
N LEU A 204 -6.41 -15.04 -9.80
CA LEU A 204 -6.73 -14.20 -10.95
C LEU A 204 -6.57 -15.00 -12.25
N PRO A 205 -7.25 -14.58 -13.34
CA PRO A 205 -7.14 -15.25 -14.63
C PRO A 205 -5.70 -15.34 -15.14
N LEU A 206 -5.42 -16.32 -16.00
CA LEU A 206 -4.14 -16.44 -16.67
C LEU A 206 -3.79 -15.16 -17.45
N GLY A 207 -2.52 -14.76 -17.40
CA GLY A 207 -2.04 -13.51 -17.95
C GLY A 207 -2.08 -12.34 -16.96
N VAL A 208 -2.77 -12.48 -15.83
CA VAL A 208 -2.75 -11.51 -14.73
C VAL A 208 -1.64 -11.90 -13.75
N ASP A 209 -0.42 -11.51 -14.09
CA ASP A 209 0.79 -12.01 -13.43
C ASP A 209 1.21 -11.16 -12.23
N TYR A 210 0.95 -9.85 -12.24
CA TYR A 210 1.39 -9.00 -11.12
C TYR A 210 0.36 -7.91 -10.81
N VAL A 211 -0.08 -7.82 -9.55
CA VAL A 211 -0.94 -6.73 -9.09
C VAL A 211 -0.10 -5.59 -8.53
N ARG A 212 0.20 -4.58 -9.35
CA ARG A 212 1.12 -3.49 -8.97
C ARG A 212 0.51 -2.46 -8.02
N ALA A 213 -0.79 -2.23 -8.14
CA ALA A 213 -1.47 -1.24 -7.35
C ALA A 213 -2.90 -1.65 -7.06
N SER A 214 -3.45 -1.04 -6.03
CA SER A 214 -4.81 -1.27 -5.58
C SER A 214 -5.45 0.05 -5.17
N ALA A 215 -6.76 0.14 -5.35
CA ALA A 215 -7.56 1.24 -4.89
C ALA A 215 -8.86 0.71 -4.28
N SER A 216 -9.41 1.42 -3.31
CA SER A 216 -10.73 1.12 -2.75
C SER A 216 -11.65 2.32 -2.98
N ARG A 217 -12.87 2.05 -3.44
CA ARG A 217 -13.92 3.05 -3.61
C ARG A 217 -15.13 2.66 -2.78
N THR A 218 -15.56 3.54 -1.90
CA THR A 218 -16.85 3.41 -1.21
C THR A 218 -17.96 3.95 -2.10
N ASP A 219 -18.99 3.14 -2.32
CA ASP A 219 -20.22 3.57 -2.97
C ASP A 219 -21.02 4.44 -1.99
N ALA A 220 -21.25 5.70 -2.34
CA ALA A 220 -21.94 6.65 -1.47
C ALA A 220 -23.41 6.27 -1.21
N SER A 221 -24.05 5.55 -2.13
CA SER A 221 -25.46 5.18 -2.01
C SER A 221 -25.68 3.92 -1.17
N THR A 222 -24.71 3.01 -1.17
CA THR A 222 -24.85 1.71 -0.48
C THR A 222 -23.86 1.51 0.66
N GLY A 223 -22.93 2.45 0.88
CA GLY A 223 -21.81 2.30 1.81
C GLY A 223 -20.83 1.16 1.46
N ARG A 224 -21.00 0.52 0.30
CA ARG A 224 -20.25 -0.70 -0.04
C ARG A 224 -18.89 -0.33 -0.61
N ARG A 225 -17.82 -0.93 -0.08
CA ARG A 225 -16.49 -0.76 -0.67
C ARG A 225 -16.24 -1.75 -1.81
N ARG A 226 -15.74 -1.22 -2.92
CA ARG A 226 -15.26 -1.97 -4.08
C ARG A 226 -13.77 -1.75 -4.23
N SER A 227 -13.02 -2.83 -4.45
CA SER A 227 -11.59 -2.75 -4.74
C SER A 227 -11.34 -2.81 -6.24
N LEU A 228 -10.35 -2.06 -6.69
CA LEU A 228 -9.80 -2.08 -8.02
C LEU A 228 -8.33 -2.50 -7.89
N PHE A 229 -7.89 -3.41 -8.74
CA PHE A 229 -6.50 -3.85 -8.78
C PHE A 229 -5.96 -3.54 -10.17
N ALA A 230 -4.86 -2.79 -10.21
CA ALA A 230 -4.12 -2.53 -11.44
C ALA A 230 -3.11 -3.65 -11.62
N THR A 231 -3.24 -4.35 -12.74
CA THR A 231 -2.45 -5.54 -13.02
C THR A 231 -1.53 -5.30 -14.19
N ASP A 232 -0.31 -5.79 -14.06
CA ASP A 232 0.62 -5.90 -15.16
C ASP A 232 0.57 -7.33 -15.68
N THR A 233 0.30 -7.45 -16.98
CA THR A 233 0.45 -8.70 -17.70
C THR A 233 1.91 -8.77 -18.13
N SER A 234 2.74 -9.49 -17.38
CA SER A 234 4.09 -9.73 -17.87
C SER A 234 3.99 -10.53 -19.16
N PRO A 235 4.71 -10.15 -20.23
CA PRO A 235 4.78 -10.96 -21.44
C PRO A 235 5.52 -12.28 -21.20
N ALA A 236 5.86 -12.69 -19.97
CA ALA A 236 6.62 -13.90 -19.70
C ALA A 236 6.04 -15.15 -20.37
N VAL A 237 4.71 -15.31 -20.39
CA VAL A 237 4.07 -16.42 -21.11
C VAL A 237 4.19 -16.25 -22.63
N SER A 238 3.99 -15.05 -23.15
CA SER A 238 4.17 -14.74 -24.57
C SER A 238 5.62 -14.94 -25.03
N ASN A 239 6.59 -14.54 -24.22
CA ASN A 239 8.02 -14.66 -24.49
C ASN A 239 8.49 -16.11 -24.40
N LEU A 240 7.92 -16.92 -23.51
CA LEU A 240 8.22 -18.35 -23.44
C LEU A 240 7.70 -19.06 -24.70
N LEU A 241 6.47 -18.77 -25.12
CA LEU A 241 5.84 -19.38 -26.30
C LEU A 241 6.56 -18.95 -27.58
N VAL A 242 6.92 -17.67 -27.70
CA VAL A 242 7.72 -17.15 -28.82
C VAL A 242 9.13 -17.75 -28.82
N SER A 243 9.78 -17.87 -27.66
CA SER A 243 11.10 -18.51 -27.56
C SER A 243 11.07 -19.99 -27.89
N LEU A 244 10.02 -20.71 -27.44
CA LEU A 244 9.83 -22.13 -27.77
C LEU A 244 9.58 -22.32 -29.26
N LEU A 245 8.77 -21.46 -29.87
CA LEU A 245 8.50 -21.49 -31.31
C LEU A 245 9.76 -21.20 -32.12
N LEU A 246 10.55 -20.19 -31.73
CA LEU A 246 11.84 -19.86 -32.35
C LEU A 246 12.83 -21.02 -32.24
N LEU A 247 12.93 -21.64 -31.07
CA LEU A 247 13.80 -22.80 -30.86
C LEU A 247 13.38 -23.98 -31.76
N LEU A 248 12.08 -24.24 -31.85
CA LEU A 248 11.54 -25.33 -32.67
C LEU A 248 11.79 -25.07 -34.16
N LEU A 249 11.63 -23.83 -34.61
CA LEU A 249 11.89 -23.42 -35.99
C LEU A 249 13.38 -23.51 -36.34
N LEU A 250 14.27 -23.15 -35.40
CA LEU A 250 15.72 -23.26 -35.55
C LEU A 250 16.16 -24.72 -35.65
N LEU A 251 15.61 -25.61 -34.81
CA LEU A 251 15.84 -27.06 -34.86
C LEU A 251 15.39 -27.64 -36.20
N LEU A 252 14.23 -27.21 -36.71
CA LEU A 252 13.69 -27.67 -37.99
C LEU A 252 14.59 -27.25 -39.16
N LEU A 253 15.10 -26.01 -39.14
CA LEU A 253 16.02 -25.49 -40.13
C LEU A 253 17.36 -26.24 -40.14
N LEU A 254 17.87 -26.58 -38.95
CA LEU A 254 19.12 -27.33 -38.78
C LEU A 254 18.99 -28.77 -39.27
N LEU A 255 17.84 -29.42 -39.01
CA LEU A 255 17.50 -30.73 -39.55
C LEU A 255 17.43 -30.72 -41.08
N LEU A 256 16.84 -29.68 -41.66
CA LEU A 256 16.71 -29.54 -43.11
C LEU A 256 18.06 -29.31 -43.78
N LEU A 257 18.96 -28.56 -43.14
CA LEU A 257 20.34 -28.36 -43.59
C LEU A 257 21.13 -29.68 -43.56
N LEU A 258 20.96 -30.49 -42.52
CA LEU A 258 21.58 -31.81 -42.39
C LEU A 258 21.10 -32.81 -43.45
N LEU A 259 19.87 -32.68 -43.94
CA LEU A 259 19.33 -33.53 -45.02
C LEU A 259 19.81 -33.12 -46.42
N LEU A 260 20.36 -31.92 -46.57
CA LEU A 260 20.84 -31.38 -47.84
C LEU A 260 22.36 -31.56 -48.04
N LEU A 261 23.09 -31.96 -46.99
CA LEU A 261 24.52 -32.26 -46.99
C LEU A 261 24.74 -33.77 -47.14
#